data_AF-A0A857N8K5-F1
#
_entry.id   AF-A0A857N8K5-F1
#
_cell.length_a   1.000
_cell.length_b   1.000
_cell.length_c   1.000
_cell.angle_alpha   90.00
_cell.angle_beta   90.00
_cell.angle_gamma   90.00
#
_symmetry.space_group_name_H-M   'P 1'
#
loop_
_entity.id
_entity.type
_entity.pdbx_description
1 polymer ?
#
loop_
_entity_poly.entity_id
_entity_poly.type
_entity_poly.pdbx_seq_one_letter_code
_entity_poly.pdbx_strand_id
1 'polypeptide(L)'
;MLQKRKFDIIQSTKHQSLEYTYKPLLILLSVLKIKLSRTGKRNQPYYRVVVAEKRSKLTGQYIDLLGNYDPNDPKNKLTIDKKRYADWITKGAKPTDTVRQLVAKQK
;
A
#
# COMPACT_ATOMS: atom_id res chain seq x y z
N MET A 1 -32.35 36.58 5.42
CA MET A 1 -30.97 36.05 5.50
C MET A 1 -30.89 34.52 5.69
N LEU A 2 -31.95 33.77 5.38
CA LEU A 2 -32.03 32.31 5.64
C LEU A 2 -31.87 31.42 4.39
N GLN A 3 -31.94 31.99 3.18
CA GLN A 3 -31.82 31.19 1.94
C GLN A 3 -30.38 30.97 1.46
N LYS A 4 -29.42 31.81 1.87
CA LYS A 4 -28.01 31.63 1.48
C LYS A 4 -27.35 30.42 2.14
N ARG A 5 -27.70 30.11 3.39
CA ARG A 5 -27.10 28.97 4.13
C ARG A 5 -27.48 27.59 3.55
N LYS A 6 -28.66 27.44 2.95
CA LYS A 6 -29.10 26.14 2.40
C LYS A 6 -28.38 25.82 1.08
N PHE A 7 -28.02 26.84 0.30
CA PHE A 7 -27.22 26.68 -0.92
C PHE A 7 -25.76 26.30 -0.64
N ASP A 8 -25.14 26.92 0.37
CA ASP A 8 -23.75 26.60 0.76
C ASP A 8 -23.60 25.16 1.27
N ILE A 9 -24.61 24.66 1.99
CA ILE A 9 -24.69 23.26 2.41
C ILE A 9 -24.79 22.35 1.18
N ILE A 10 -25.64 22.66 0.20
CA ILE A 10 -25.82 21.82 -0.99
C ILE A 10 -24.55 21.77 -1.87
N GLN A 11 -23.80 22.87 -2.00
CA GLN A 11 -22.54 22.89 -2.75
C GLN A 11 -21.41 22.16 -2.01
N SER A 12 -21.37 22.25 -0.67
CA SER A 12 -20.44 21.53 0.19
C SER A 12 -20.68 20.01 0.16
N THR A 13 -21.93 19.57 0.26
CA THR A 13 -22.28 18.13 0.28
C THR A 13 -22.09 17.47 -1.09
N LYS A 14 -22.25 18.21 -2.20
CA LYS A 14 -21.99 17.69 -3.57
C LYS A 14 -20.51 17.45 -3.85
N HIS A 15 -19.62 18.28 -3.31
CA HIS A 15 -18.18 18.04 -3.40
C HIS A 15 -17.75 16.82 -2.57
N GLN A 16 -18.35 16.66 -1.38
CA GLN A 16 -18.05 15.54 -0.49
C GLN A 16 -18.52 14.19 -1.07
N SER A 17 -19.71 14.11 -1.69
CA SER A 17 -20.30 12.84 -2.15
C SER A 17 -19.67 12.28 -3.43
N LEU A 18 -19.18 13.13 -4.32
CA LEU A 18 -18.48 12.72 -5.54
C LEU A 18 -17.12 12.10 -5.22
N GLU A 19 -16.39 12.58 -4.20
CA GLU A 19 -15.12 11.97 -3.79
C GLU A 19 -15.26 10.51 -3.28
N TYR A 20 -16.37 10.15 -2.63
CA TYR A 20 -16.60 8.79 -2.15
C TYR A 20 -17.03 7.82 -3.25
N THR A 21 -17.66 8.32 -4.31
CA THR A 21 -18.22 7.49 -5.37
C THR A 21 -17.16 7.02 -6.38
N TYR A 22 -16.08 7.80 -6.57
CA TYR A 22 -14.98 7.44 -7.49
C TYR A 22 -13.73 6.89 -6.81
N LYS A 23 -13.60 6.98 -5.48
CA LYS A 23 -12.56 6.26 -4.71
C LYS A 23 -12.47 4.76 -5.05
N PRO A 24 -13.58 3.98 -5.15
CA PRO A 24 -13.50 2.58 -5.56
C PRO A 24 -13.08 2.39 -7.03
N LEU A 25 -13.40 3.33 -7.92
CA LEU A 25 -13.00 3.31 -9.33
C LEU A 25 -11.51 3.68 -9.54
N LEU A 26 -10.96 4.56 -8.70
CA LEU A 26 -9.53 4.87 -8.67
C LEU A 26 -8.68 3.67 -8.23
N ILE A 27 -9.20 2.86 -7.30
CA ILE A 27 -8.61 1.57 -6.90
C ILE A 27 -8.61 0.58 -8.09
N LEU A 28 -9.61 0.65 -8.99
CA LEU A 28 -9.75 -0.27 -10.12
C LEU A 28 -8.76 0.01 -11.27
N LEU A 29 -8.29 1.24 -11.43
CA LEU A 29 -7.28 1.62 -12.44
C LEU A 29 -5.83 1.52 -11.91
N SER A 30 -5.65 1.23 -10.63
CA SER A 30 -4.32 1.17 -10.01
C SER A 30 -3.87 -0.30 -9.86
N VAL A 31 -2.76 -0.64 -10.53
CA VAL A 31 -2.17 -1.98 -10.38
C VAL A 31 -1.60 -2.12 -8.96
N LEU A 32 -2.12 -3.08 -8.19
CA LEU A 32 -1.58 -3.41 -6.87
C LEU A 32 -0.19 -4.04 -6.98
N LYS A 33 0.72 -3.58 -6.11
CA LYS A 33 2.10 -4.04 -6.05
C LYS A 33 2.45 -4.47 -4.64
N ILE A 34 3.19 -5.57 -4.55
CA ILE A 34 3.89 -5.95 -3.33
C ILE A 34 5.28 -5.33 -3.42
N LYS A 35 5.55 -4.31 -2.61
CA LYS A 35 6.76 -3.48 -2.68
C LYS A 35 7.40 -3.30 -1.30
N LEU A 36 8.68 -2.94 -1.30
CA LEU A 36 9.41 -2.57 -0.08
C LEU A 36 9.11 -1.11 0.26
N SER A 37 8.71 -0.87 1.50
CA SER A 37 8.58 0.47 2.06
C SER A 37 9.74 0.72 3.03
N ARG A 38 10.57 1.74 2.75
CA ARG A 38 11.72 2.07 3.58
C ARG A 38 11.25 2.68 4.90
N THR A 39 11.74 2.14 6.00
CA THR A 39 11.58 2.63 7.36
C THR A 39 12.89 2.49 8.13
N GLY A 40 13.01 3.05 9.33
CA GLY A 40 14.26 3.07 10.10
C GLY A 40 15.04 4.36 9.94
N LYS A 41 16.25 4.41 10.53
CA LYS A 41 17.05 5.63 10.67
C LYS A 41 18.02 5.82 9.50
N ARG A 42 18.68 6.98 9.47
CA ARG A 42 19.84 7.23 8.61
C ARG A 42 20.89 6.14 8.87
N ASN A 43 21.46 5.58 7.81
CA ASN A 43 22.45 4.48 7.85
C ASN A 43 21.98 3.17 8.53
N GLN A 44 20.68 3.05 8.85
CA GLN A 44 20.09 1.83 9.39
C GLN A 44 18.87 1.46 8.55
N PRO A 45 19.09 0.80 7.39
CA PRO A 45 18.01 0.36 6.52
C PRO A 45 17.16 -0.72 7.14
N TYR A 46 15.84 -0.47 7.14
CA TYR A 46 14.82 -1.46 7.44
C TYR A 46 13.69 -1.29 6.42
N TYR A 47 13.05 -2.39 6.06
CA TYR A 47 11.99 -2.35 5.06
C TYR A 47 10.78 -3.13 5.54
N ARG A 48 9.60 -2.62 5.21
CA ARG A 48 8.34 -3.36 5.34
C ARG A 48 7.96 -3.90 3.98
N VAL A 49 7.50 -5.15 3.93
CA VAL A 49 6.90 -5.75 2.73
C VAL A 49 5.42 -5.43 2.77
N VAL A 50 4.98 -4.53 1.88
CA VAL A 50 3.62 -3.99 1.90
C VAL A 50 2.91 -4.20 0.58
N VAL A 51 1.58 -4.34 0.64
CA VAL A 51 0.69 -4.25 -0.51
C VAL A 51 0.19 -2.83 -0.61
N ALA A 52 0.48 -2.17 -1.73
CA ALA A 52 -0.05 -0.85 -2.00
C ALA A 52 -0.17 -0.61 -3.51
N GLU A 53 -0.85 0.46 -3.88
CA GLU A 53 -0.97 0.87 -5.27
C GLU A 53 0.41 1.20 -5.89
N LYS A 54 0.58 0.92 -7.18
CA LYS A 54 1.82 1.22 -7.91
C LYS A 54 2.23 2.71 -7.79
N ARG A 55 1.26 3.63 -7.85
CA ARG A 55 1.50 5.08 -7.85
C ARG A 55 1.61 5.68 -6.44
N SER A 56 1.35 4.90 -5.38
CA SER A 56 1.42 5.44 -4.03
C SER A 56 2.87 5.73 -3.61
N LYS A 57 3.02 6.73 -2.72
CA LYS A 57 4.31 7.10 -2.11
C LYS A 57 5.03 5.87 -1.55
N LEU A 58 6.37 5.87 -1.59
CA LEU A 58 7.19 4.75 -1.14
C LEU A 58 7.02 4.44 0.36
N THR A 59 7.03 5.48 1.19
CA THR A 59 6.78 5.42 2.64
C THR A 59 5.48 6.14 2.96
N GLY A 60 4.38 5.64 2.41
CA GLY A 60 3.03 6.20 2.59
C GLY A 60 2.03 5.16 3.08
N GLN A 61 0.74 5.45 2.86
CA GLN A 61 -0.34 4.53 3.16
C GLN A 61 -0.22 3.26 2.31
N TYR A 62 -0.45 2.14 2.96
CA TYR A 62 -0.52 0.82 2.35
C TYR A 62 -1.83 0.14 2.72
N ILE A 63 -2.24 -0.83 1.90
CA ILE A 63 -3.46 -1.61 2.10
C ILE A 63 -3.20 -2.71 3.12
N ASP A 64 -2.04 -3.36 3.00
CA ASP A 64 -1.69 -4.47 3.87
C ASP A 64 -0.19 -4.58 4.16
N LEU A 65 0.17 -5.03 5.36
CA LEU A 65 1.52 -5.35 5.78
C LEU A 65 1.68 -6.87 5.78
N LEU A 66 2.59 -7.38 4.94
CA LEU A 66 2.85 -8.82 4.80
C LEU A 66 4.06 -9.28 5.62
N GLY A 67 4.95 -8.37 5.97
CA GLY A 67 6.19 -8.73 6.64
C GLY A 67 7.22 -7.61 6.70
N ASN A 68 8.42 -7.97 7.11
CA ASN A 68 9.56 -7.09 7.29
C ASN A 68 10.83 -7.69 6.67
N TYR A 69 11.73 -6.81 6.24
CA TYR A 69 13.02 -7.15 5.69
C TYR A 69 14.11 -6.27 6.33
N ASP A 70 15.06 -6.92 6.99
CA ASP A 70 16.26 -6.30 7.54
C ASP A 70 17.49 -6.76 6.74
N PRO A 71 18.11 -5.90 5.92
CA PRO A 71 19.31 -6.26 5.18
C PRO A 71 20.54 -6.45 6.08
N ASN A 72 20.55 -5.91 7.30
CA ASN A 72 21.70 -5.96 8.21
C ASN A 72 21.71 -7.23 9.07
N ASP A 73 20.57 -7.92 9.20
CA ASP A 73 20.51 -9.19 9.91
C ASP A 73 21.20 -10.29 9.06
N PRO A 74 22.24 -10.97 9.54
CA PRO A 74 22.92 -12.01 8.77
C PRO A 74 22.12 -13.33 8.69
N LYS A 75 21.23 -13.61 9.65
CA LYS A 75 20.57 -14.92 9.82
C LYS A 75 19.13 -14.93 9.33
N ASN A 76 18.32 -13.93 9.68
CA ASN A 76 16.91 -13.90 9.33
C ASN A 76 16.50 -12.57 8.70
N LYS A 77 16.98 -12.35 7.47
CA LYS A 77 16.77 -11.11 6.73
C LYS A 77 15.31 -10.82 6.43
N LEU A 78 14.46 -11.84 6.27
CA LEU A 78 13.08 -11.67 5.80
C LEU A 78 12.11 -12.47 6.68
N THR A 79 11.15 -11.74 7.26
CA THR A 79 9.99 -12.32 7.94
C THR A 79 8.75 -11.96 7.13
N ILE A 80 8.07 -12.95 6.55
CA ILE A 80 6.88 -12.75 5.73
C ILE A 80 5.83 -13.82 5.99
N ASP A 81 4.56 -13.42 6.04
CA ASP A 81 3.44 -14.34 6.08
C ASP A 81 3.19 -14.92 4.68
N LYS A 82 3.59 -16.18 4.48
CA LYS A 82 3.50 -16.88 3.19
C LYS A 82 2.05 -17.07 2.73
N LYS A 83 1.10 -17.27 3.66
CA LYS A 83 -0.32 -17.47 3.33
C LYS A 83 -0.91 -16.19 2.78
N ARG A 84 -0.74 -15.08 3.52
CA ARG A 84 -1.24 -13.76 3.09
C ARG A 84 -0.58 -13.30 1.80
N TYR A 85 0.72 -13.55 1.65
CA TYR A 85 1.42 -13.25 0.41
C TYR A 85 0.80 -14.00 -0.78
N ALA A 86 0.57 -15.31 -0.66
CA ALA A 86 -0.06 -16.10 -1.72
C ALA A 86 -1.48 -15.61 -2.05
N ASP A 87 -2.28 -15.28 -1.04
CA ASP A 87 -3.63 -14.74 -1.22
C ASP A 87 -3.63 -13.46 -2.07
N TRP A 88 -2.67 -12.56 -1.82
CA TRP A 88 -2.53 -11.33 -2.60
C TRP A 88 -2.04 -11.55 -4.03
N ILE A 89 -1.17 -12.54 -4.25
CA ILE A 89 -0.77 -12.95 -5.60
C ILE A 89 -2.00 -13.45 -6.38
N THR A 90 -2.83 -14.29 -5.78
CA THR A 90 -4.06 -14.81 -6.40
C THR A 90 -5.05 -13.69 -6.73
N LYS A 91 -5.13 -12.65 -5.88
CA LYS A 91 -5.92 -11.43 -6.13
C LYS A 91 -5.34 -10.51 -7.23
N GLY A 92 -4.21 -10.88 -7.84
CA GLY A 92 -3.59 -10.14 -8.94
C GLY A 92 -2.54 -9.10 -8.53
N ALA A 93 -2.15 -9.05 -7.24
CA ALA A 93 -1.05 -8.18 -6.82
C ALA A 93 0.27 -8.69 -7.40
N LYS A 94 1.07 -7.80 -8.00
CA LYS A 94 2.35 -8.16 -8.61
C LYS A 94 3.53 -7.77 -7.70
N PRO A 95 4.41 -8.69 -7.30
CA PRO A 95 5.58 -8.35 -6.51
C PRO A 95 6.63 -7.63 -7.38
N THR A 96 7.39 -6.71 -6.77
CA THR A 96 8.60 -6.16 -7.39
C THR A 96 9.68 -7.23 -7.50
N ASP A 97 10.66 -7.03 -8.39
CA ASP A 97 11.69 -8.04 -8.64
C ASP A 97 12.53 -8.33 -7.38
N THR A 98 12.85 -7.30 -6.59
CA THR A 98 13.54 -7.47 -5.29
C THR A 98 12.71 -8.31 -4.33
N VAL A 99 11.41 -8.04 -4.17
CA VAL A 99 10.55 -8.83 -3.27
C VAL A 99 10.46 -10.28 -3.75
N ARG A 100 10.34 -10.50 -5.06
CA ARG A 100 10.32 -11.84 -5.65
C ARG A 100 11.61 -12.61 -5.34
N GLN A 101 12.77 -11.97 -5.49
CA GLN A 101 14.07 -12.58 -5.16
C GLN A 101 14.21 -12.88 -3.67
N LEU A 102 13.77 -11.96 -2.80
CA LEU A 102 13.83 -12.15 -1.34
C LEU A 102 12.97 -13.33 -0.90
N VAL A 103 11.75 -13.44 -1.40
CA VAL A 103 10.85 -14.57 -1.09
C VAL A 103 11.40 -15.88 -1.66
N ALA A 104 12.00 -15.86 -2.86
CA ALA A 104 12.61 -17.04 -3.46
C ALA A 104 13.82 -17.58 -2.66
N LYS A 105 14.59 -16.69 -2.02
CA LYS A 105 15.73 -17.07 -1.15
C LYS A 105 15.30 -17.66 0.20
N GLN A 106 14.05 -17.47 0.60
CA GLN A 106 13.49 -17.96 1.87
C GLN A 106 12.83 -19.35 1.74
N LYS A 107 12.95 -19.99 0.57
CA LYS A 107 12.44 -21.34 0.33
C LYS A 107 13.30 -22.39 1.00
#